data_AF-A0AAV1Q5A0-F1
#
_entry.id   AF-A0AAV1Q5A0-F1
#
_cell.length_a   1.000
_cell.length_b   1.000
_cell.length_c   1.000
_cell.angle_alpha   90.00
_cell.angle_beta   90.00
_cell.angle_gamma   90.00
#
_symmetry.space_group_name_H-M   'P 1'
#
loop_
_entity.id
_entity.type
_entity.pdbx_description
1 polymer ?
#
loop_
_entity_poly.entity_id
_entity_poly.type
_entity_poly.pdbx_seq_one_letter_code
_entity_poly.pdbx_strand_id
1 'polypeptide(L)'
;MSRQLKLSPPDQTGVSVIQSQAHATPLLSAHRAPAGPPARLRRPPGGKAVSPGKMKKPHADKDSDEYRQRRERNNLAVKKSRMRSKQKAMDTQQRVNELKEENERLEAKIKLLSKELSVLKDLFLEHAHNLADNVQPPADGASPAPNNGSANGQ
;
A
#
# COMPACT_ATOMS: atom_id res chain seq x y z
N MET A 1 5.46 24.14 -62.80
CA MET A 1 4.49 23.35 -61.99
C MET A 1 5.26 22.32 -61.19
N SER A 2 5.55 22.58 -59.90
CA SER A 2 6.08 21.56 -58.99
C SER A 2 5.53 21.83 -57.59
N ARG A 3 4.60 20.97 -57.15
CA ARG A 3 3.96 21.02 -55.84
C ARG A 3 4.92 20.44 -54.81
N GLN A 4 5.32 21.21 -53.79
CA GLN A 4 5.94 20.65 -52.59
C GLN A 4 4.84 20.41 -51.56
N LEU A 5 4.63 19.14 -51.22
CA LEU A 5 3.70 18.69 -50.20
C LEU A 5 4.31 18.94 -48.81
N LYS A 6 3.49 19.57 -47.96
CA LYS A 6 3.74 19.88 -46.56
C LYS A 6 3.52 18.63 -45.71
N LEU A 7 4.49 18.26 -44.88
CA LEU A 7 4.28 17.33 -43.75
C LEU A 7 4.59 18.07 -42.45
N SER A 8 3.58 18.20 -41.58
CA SER A 8 3.77 18.60 -40.18
C SER A 8 4.09 17.36 -39.33
N PRO A 9 4.80 17.52 -38.20
CA PRO A 9 4.98 16.42 -37.26
C PRO A 9 3.69 16.15 -36.46
N PRO A 10 3.44 14.89 -36.04
CA PRO A 10 2.27 14.54 -35.24
C PRO A 10 2.45 14.91 -33.78
N ASP A 11 1.35 15.33 -33.16
CA ASP A 11 1.15 15.47 -31.73
C ASP A 11 1.64 14.22 -30.97
N GLN A 12 2.59 14.42 -30.05
CA GLN A 12 2.86 13.44 -28.99
C GLN A 12 2.30 13.97 -27.68
N THR A 13 1.07 13.55 -27.42
CA THR A 13 0.67 12.89 -26.18
C THR A 13 1.39 13.38 -24.93
N GLY A 14 0.73 14.30 -24.23
CA GLY A 14 1.10 14.79 -22.92
C GLY A 14 1.34 13.64 -21.94
N VAL A 15 2.53 13.62 -21.37
CA VAL A 15 2.89 12.74 -20.25
C VAL A 15 2.15 13.28 -19.03
N SER A 16 0.99 12.72 -18.70
CA SER A 16 0.27 13.08 -17.48
C SER A 16 1.13 12.76 -16.25
N VAL A 17 1.60 13.81 -15.61
CA VAL A 17 2.20 13.80 -14.27
C VAL A 17 1.10 13.39 -13.29
N ILE A 18 1.21 12.19 -12.71
CA ILE A 18 0.34 11.79 -11.59
C ILE A 18 0.74 12.63 -10.39
N GLN A 19 0.01 13.71 -10.16
CA GLN A 19 0.10 14.56 -8.99
C GLN A 19 -0.56 13.82 -7.82
N SER A 20 0.25 13.19 -6.97
CA SER A 20 -0.22 12.59 -5.72
C SER A 20 -0.58 13.69 -4.72
N GLN A 21 -1.88 13.92 -4.52
CA GLN A 21 -2.41 14.79 -3.48
C GLN A 21 -2.57 13.96 -2.19
N ALA A 22 -1.83 14.31 -1.14
CA ALA A 22 -1.94 13.66 0.16
C ALA A 22 -3.16 14.23 0.90
N HIS A 23 -4.12 13.37 1.23
CA HIS A 23 -5.24 13.72 2.12
C HIS A 23 -4.93 13.09 3.48
N ALA A 24 -4.75 13.93 4.49
CA ALA A 24 -4.49 13.49 5.85
C ALA A 24 -5.79 13.52 6.67
N THR A 25 -6.15 12.39 7.27
CA THR A 25 -7.10 12.27 8.38
C THR A 25 -6.31 12.00 9.66
N PRO A 26 -6.61 12.68 10.79
CA PRO A 26 -5.92 12.43 12.05
C PRO A 26 -6.70 11.43 12.90
N LEU A 27 -6.07 10.32 13.29
CA LEU A 27 -6.50 9.56 14.47
C LEU A 27 -5.30 8.96 15.20
N LEU A 28 -5.33 9.15 16.51
CA LEU A 28 -4.33 8.85 17.52
C LEU A 28 -4.07 7.33 17.63
N SER A 29 -2.81 6.91 17.53
CA SER A 29 -2.34 5.68 18.19
C SER A 29 -0.81 5.65 18.26
N ALA A 30 -0.29 5.66 19.48
CA ALA A 30 1.13 5.63 19.79
C ALA A 30 1.74 4.28 19.42
N HIS A 31 2.57 4.25 18.37
CA HIS A 31 3.59 3.23 18.15
C HIS A 31 4.61 3.70 17.09
N ARG A 32 5.79 4.08 17.59
CA ARG A 32 7.12 4.00 16.98
C ARG A 32 7.18 3.83 15.45
N ALA A 33 7.46 4.94 14.76
CA ALA A 33 7.67 5.01 13.31
C ALA A 33 8.82 4.11 12.82
N PRO A 34 8.69 3.44 11.66
CA PRO A 34 9.85 2.94 10.93
C PRO A 34 10.52 4.13 10.23
N ALA A 35 11.84 4.19 10.43
CA ALA A 35 12.71 5.24 9.91
C ALA A 35 12.52 5.45 8.40
N GLY A 36 12.51 6.73 7.99
CA GLY A 36 12.58 7.14 6.60
C GLY A 36 13.80 6.58 5.86
N PRO A 37 13.91 6.82 4.55
CA PRO A 37 14.97 6.25 3.72
C PRO A 37 16.34 6.58 4.35
N PRO A 38 17.33 5.66 4.30
CA PRO A 38 18.60 5.91 4.95
C PRO A 38 19.15 7.22 4.40
N ALA A 39 19.28 8.21 5.28
CA ALA A 39 19.95 9.44 4.96
C ALA A 39 21.27 9.05 4.32
N ARG A 40 21.41 9.30 3.02
CA ARG A 40 22.72 9.27 2.36
C ARG A 40 23.56 10.18 3.21
N LEU A 41 24.53 9.62 3.94
CA LEU A 41 25.45 10.35 4.80
C LEU A 41 25.86 11.61 4.04
N ARG A 42 25.35 12.76 4.51
CA ARG A 42 25.63 14.06 3.94
C ARG A 42 27.12 14.23 4.13
N ARG A 43 27.88 14.00 3.05
CA ARG A 43 29.34 14.04 3.07
C ARG A 43 29.75 15.38 3.71
N PRO A 44 30.61 15.39 4.75
CA PRO A 44 30.99 16.64 5.40
C PRO A 44 31.62 17.60 4.38
N PRO A 45 31.33 18.91 4.42
CA PRO A 45 31.98 19.90 3.58
C PRO A 45 33.36 20.20 4.17
N GLY A 46 34.29 19.25 4.09
CA GLY A 46 35.49 19.37 4.92
C GLY A 46 36.48 18.23 4.75
N GLY A 47 36.81 17.90 3.52
CA GLY A 47 37.95 17.03 3.23
C GLY A 47 38.41 17.39 1.83
N LYS A 48 39.55 18.08 1.73
CA LYS A 48 40.26 18.16 0.45
C LYS A 48 40.71 16.74 0.13
N ALA A 49 39.83 15.96 -0.51
CA ALA A 49 40.29 14.86 -1.33
C ALA A 49 41.21 15.52 -2.35
N VAL A 50 42.51 15.28 -2.20
CA VAL A 50 43.50 15.65 -3.20
C VAL A 50 42.93 15.21 -4.54
N SER A 51 42.56 16.19 -5.34
CA SER A 51 42.13 15.95 -6.71
C SER A 51 43.33 15.25 -7.34
N PRO A 52 43.22 14.01 -7.85
CA PRO A 52 44.37 13.36 -8.46
C PRO A 52 44.82 14.29 -9.58
N GLY A 53 45.98 14.90 -9.35
CA GLY A 53 46.71 15.83 -10.20
C GLY A 53 45.86 16.67 -11.14
N LYS A 54 45.90 17.99 -10.92
CA LYS A 54 45.88 18.98 -12.01
C LYS A 54 47.12 18.83 -12.94
N MET A 55 47.64 17.62 -13.13
CA MET A 55 48.55 17.30 -14.21
C MET A 55 47.69 17.42 -15.46
N LYS A 56 48.11 18.30 -16.39
CA LYS A 56 47.53 18.35 -17.71
C LYS A 56 47.50 16.92 -18.24
N LYS A 57 46.31 16.32 -18.32
CA LYS A 57 46.17 15.01 -18.96
C LYS A 57 46.82 15.20 -20.34
N PRO A 58 47.85 14.41 -20.72
CA PRO A 58 48.29 14.44 -22.10
C PRO A 58 47.05 14.25 -22.94
N HIS A 59 46.91 15.08 -23.98
CA HIS A 59 45.79 15.00 -24.91
C HIS A 59 45.74 13.55 -25.39
N ALA A 60 44.83 12.76 -24.83
CA ALA A 60 44.76 11.34 -25.13
C ALA A 60 44.35 11.25 -26.59
N ASP A 61 45.26 10.79 -27.45
CA ASP A 61 44.95 10.59 -28.84
C ASP A 61 43.74 9.68 -28.95
N LYS A 62 42.68 10.22 -29.56
CA LYS A 62 41.37 9.56 -29.67
C LYS A 62 41.46 8.25 -30.45
N ASP A 63 42.51 8.08 -31.24
CA ASP A 63 42.78 6.88 -32.03
C ASP A 63 43.73 5.89 -31.36
N SER A 64 44.21 6.18 -30.14
CA SER A 64 45.00 5.23 -29.36
C SER A 64 44.18 4.00 -28.98
N ASP A 65 44.78 2.82 -29.04
CA ASP A 65 44.11 1.58 -28.64
C ASP A 65 43.70 1.60 -27.15
N GLU A 66 44.47 2.29 -26.31
CA GLU A 66 44.13 2.49 -24.91
C GLU A 66 42.84 3.33 -24.72
N TYR A 67 42.61 4.33 -25.58
CA TYR A 67 41.34 5.07 -25.62
C TYR A 67 40.18 4.16 -26.07
N ARG A 68 40.36 3.38 -27.15
CA ARG A 68 39.34 2.44 -27.65
C ARG A 68 38.89 1.45 -26.58
N GLN A 69 39.83 0.76 -25.95
CA GLN A 69 39.53 -0.19 -24.87
C GLN A 69 38.79 0.45 -23.68
N ARG A 70 39.15 1.69 -23.30
CA ARG A 70 38.43 2.43 -22.26
C ARG A 70 36.99 2.76 -22.66
N ARG A 71 36.76 3.16 -23.91
CA ARG A 71 35.43 3.46 -24.45
C ARG A 71 34.58 2.21 -24.54
N GLU A 72 35.12 1.10 -25.01
CA GLU A 72 34.43 -0.18 -25.05
C GLU A 72 34.00 -0.64 -23.65
N ARG A 73 34.91 -0.60 -22.68
CA ARG A 73 34.57 -0.90 -21.27
C ARG A 73 33.48 0.02 -20.73
N ASN A 74 33.54 1.32 -21.04
CA ASN A 74 32.51 2.26 -20.60
C ASN A 74 31.15 1.98 -21.26
N ASN A 75 31.14 1.71 -22.57
CA ASN A 75 29.92 1.36 -23.30
C ASN A 75 29.25 0.11 -22.70
N LEU A 76 30.04 -0.92 -22.37
CA LEU A 76 29.55 -2.12 -21.69
C LEU A 76 29.01 -1.79 -20.30
N ALA A 77 29.70 -0.96 -19.51
CA ALA A 77 29.26 -0.54 -18.19
C ALA A 77 27.93 0.24 -18.24
N VAL A 78 27.78 1.15 -19.20
CA VAL A 78 26.55 1.91 -19.43
C VAL A 78 25.41 0.98 -19.83
N LYS A 79 25.63 0.06 -20.78
CA LYS A 79 24.63 -0.93 -21.18
C LYS A 79 24.19 -1.77 -19.97
N LYS A 80 25.14 -2.27 -19.18
CA LYS A 80 24.88 -3.03 -17.95
C LYS A 80 24.09 -2.22 -16.92
N SER A 81 24.45 -0.96 -16.70
CA SER A 81 23.74 -0.06 -15.78
C SER A 81 22.29 0.18 -16.22
N ARG A 82 22.07 0.48 -17.51
CA ARG A 82 20.72 0.68 -18.07
C ARG A 82 19.87 -0.58 -17.92
N MET A 83 20.42 -1.74 -18.27
CA MET A 83 19.73 -3.02 -18.13
C MET A 83 19.35 -3.31 -16.69
N ARG A 84 20.25 -3.06 -15.73
CA ARG A 84 19.94 -3.21 -14.29
C ARG A 84 18.81 -2.28 -13.83
N SER A 85 18.81 -1.02 -14.27
CA SER A 85 17.72 -0.10 -13.92
C SER A 85 16.39 -0.53 -14.54
N LYS A 86 16.40 -1.00 -15.79
CA LYS A 86 15.21 -1.54 -16.45
C LYS A 86 14.68 -2.79 -15.73
N GLN A 87 15.57 -3.72 -15.39
CA GLN A 87 15.21 -4.94 -14.67
C GLN A 87 14.59 -4.60 -13.31
N LYS A 88 15.22 -3.71 -12.54
CA LYS A 88 14.69 -3.28 -11.23
C LYS A 88 13.29 -2.68 -11.34
N ALA A 89 13.02 -1.89 -12.38
CA ALA A 89 11.68 -1.35 -12.62
C ALA A 89 10.66 -2.46 -12.92
N MET A 90 11.04 -3.43 -13.77
CA MET A 90 10.21 -4.60 -14.07
C MET A 90 9.93 -5.45 -12.82
N ASP A 91 10.97 -5.78 -12.05
CA ASP A 91 10.85 -6.58 -10.82
C ASP A 91 9.94 -5.88 -9.79
N THR A 92 10.05 -4.55 -9.68
CA THR A 92 9.20 -3.77 -8.78
C THR A 92 7.75 -3.81 -9.24
N GLN A 93 7.49 -3.67 -10.55
CA GLN A 93 6.14 -3.75 -11.10
C GLN A 93 5.54 -5.15 -10.88
N GLN A 94 6.32 -6.20 -11.12
CA GLN A 94 5.91 -7.57 -10.85
C GLN A 94 5.57 -7.75 -9.37
N ARG A 95 6.42 -7.27 -8.46
CA ARG A 95 6.17 -7.38 -7.02
C ARG A 95 4.90 -6.65 -6.59
N VAL A 96 4.61 -5.49 -7.18
CA VAL A 96 3.36 -4.76 -6.93
C VAL A 96 2.16 -5.58 -7.39
N ASN A 97 2.24 -6.25 -8.53
CA ASN A 97 1.15 -7.09 -9.02
C ASN A 97 0.92 -8.31 -8.10
N GLU A 98 2.00 -9.01 -7.72
CA GLU A 98 1.94 -10.13 -6.76
C GLU A 98 1.28 -9.71 -5.44
N LEU A 99 1.66 -8.55 -4.90
CA LEU A 99 1.08 -8.04 -3.66
C LEU A 99 -0.40 -7.66 -3.80
N LYS A 100 -0.83 -7.18 -4.96
CA LYS A 100 -2.25 -6.89 -5.23
C LYS A 100 -3.08 -8.17 -5.24
N GLU A 101 -2.62 -9.18 -5.98
CA GLU A 101 -3.28 -10.48 -6.04
C GLU A 101 -3.34 -11.15 -4.65
N GLU A 102 -2.24 -11.09 -3.88
CA GLU A 102 -2.23 -11.60 -2.51
C GLU A 102 -3.21 -10.83 -1.61
N ASN A 103 -3.27 -9.51 -1.73
CA ASN A 103 -4.19 -8.69 -0.96
C ASN A 103 -5.66 -9.01 -1.29
N GLU A 104 -6.02 -9.11 -2.57
CA GLU A 104 -7.37 -9.50 -2.98
C GLU A 104 -7.77 -10.88 -2.43
N ARG A 105 -6.84 -11.84 -2.47
CA ARG A 105 -7.06 -13.18 -1.89
C ARG A 105 -7.27 -13.12 -0.37
N LEU A 106 -6.51 -12.30 0.34
CA LEU A 106 -6.64 -12.13 1.79
C LEU A 106 -7.94 -11.43 2.15
N GLU A 107 -8.34 -10.38 1.42
CA GLU A 107 -9.61 -9.69 1.58
C GLU A 107 -10.80 -10.64 1.37
N ALA A 108 -10.75 -11.50 0.35
CA ALA A 108 -11.76 -12.54 0.13
C ALA A 108 -11.84 -13.52 1.31
N LYS A 109 -10.69 -13.93 1.87
CA LYS A 109 -10.64 -14.82 3.04
C LYS A 109 -11.22 -14.15 4.29
N ILE A 110 -10.89 -12.88 4.54
CA ILE A 110 -11.47 -12.09 5.63
C ILE A 110 -12.98 -12.05 5.47
N LYS A 111 -13.47 -11.69 4.28
CA LYS A 111 -14.91 -11.60 4.00
C LYS A 111 -15.64 -12.92 4.22
N LEU A 112 -15.05 -14.05 3.84
CA LEU A 112 -15.63 -15.38 4.09
C LEU A 112 -15.73 -15.66 5.59
N LEU A 113 -14.62 -15.54 6.32
CA LEU A 113 -14.57 -15.80 7.76
C LEU A 113 -15.53 -14.87 8.53
N SER A 114 -15.63 -13.60 8.15
CA SER A 114 -16.59 -12.67 8.74
C SER A 114 -18.04 -13.10 8.56
N LYS A 115 -18.39 -13.68 7.40
CA LYS A 115 -19.73 -14.25 7.17
C LYS A 115 -19.98 -15.49 8.02
N GLU A 116 -19.01 -16.41 8.07
CA GLU A 116 -19.11 -17.61 8.92
C GLU A 116 -19.32 -17.24 10.38
N LEU A 117 -18.58 -16.25 10.89
CA LEU A 117 -18.76 -15.74 12.25
C LEU A 117 -20.12 -15.07 12.46
N SER A 118 -20.63 -14.31 11.48
CA SER A 118 -21.98 -13.73 11.56
C SER A 118 -23.03 -14.82 11.67
N VAL A 119 -22.99 -15.82 10.79
CA VAL A 119 -23.96 -16.94 10.80
C VAL A 119 -23.93 -17.67 12.15
N LEU A 120 -22.73 -17.97 12.67
CA LEU A 120 -22.61 -18.61 13.98
C LEU A 120 -23.19 -17.72 15.09
N LYS A 121 -22.86 -16.41 15.09
CA LYS A 121 -23.39 -15.46 16.07
C LYS A 121 -24.92 -15.38 16.01
N ASP A 122 -25.48 -15.29 14.82
CA ASP A 122 -26.92 -15.19 14.59
C ASP A 122 -27.63 -16.46 15.09
N LEU A 123 -27.06 -17.65 14.82
CA LEU A 123 -27.57 -18.93 15.34
C LEU A 123 -27.55 -19.00 16.87
N PHE A 124 -26.46 -18.56 17.51
CA PHE A 124 -26.39 -18.52 18.98
C PHE A 124 -27.41 -17.55 19.59
N LEU A 125 -27.60 -16.38 18.97
CA LEU A 125 -28.57 -15.39 19.44
C LEU A 125 -30.00 -15.87 19.25
N GLU A 126 -30.32 -16.49 18.12
CA GLU A 126 -31.62 -17.08 17.86
C GLU A 126 -31.96 -18.16 18.89
N HIS A 127 -31.02 -19.08 19.17
CA HIS A 127 -31.23 -20.09 20.22
C HIS A 127 -31.39 -19.50 21.61
N ALA A 128 -30.63 -18.47 21.96
CA ALA A 128 -30.76 -17.79 23.25
C ALA A 128 -32.12 -17.06 23.39
N HIS A 129 -32.61 -16.45 22.31
CA HIS A 129 -33.92 -15.81 22.27
C HIS A 129 -35.06 -16.83 22.42
N ASN A 130 -34.99 -17.95 21.69
CA ASN A 130 -35.94 -19.05 21.82
C ASN A 130 -35.95 -19.67 23.24
N LEU A 131 -34.79 -19.71 23.91
CA LEU A 131 -34.70 -20.18 25.30
C LEU A 131 -35.35 -19.19 26.28
N ALA A 132 -35.23 -17.88 26.03
CA ALA A 132 -35.86 -16.85 26.86
C ALA A 132 -37.38 -16.79 26.67
N ASP A 133 -37.88 -16.99 25.45
CA ASP A 133 -39.33 -17.00 25.16
C ASP A 133 -40.06 -18.24 25.72
N ASN A 134 -39.36 -19.37 25.88
CA ASN A 134 -39.92 -20.59 26.49
C ASN A 134 -39.92 -20.56 28.04
N VAL A 135 -39.43 -19.48 28.65
CA VAL A 135 -39.60 -19.17 30.08
C VAL A 135 -40.67 -18.09 30.19
N GLN A 136 -41.93 -18.47 29.98
CA GLN A 136 -43.06 -17.61 30.37
C GLN A 136 -42.93 -17.25 31.86
N PRO A 137 -43.02 -15.97 32.25
CA PRO A 137 -43.19 -15.63 33.65
C PRO A 137 -44.51 -16.26 34.15
N PRO A 138 -44.56 -16.84 35.36
CA PRO A 138 -45.82 -17.28 35.93
C PRO A 138 -46.79 -16.09 35.94
N ALA A 139 -47.99 -16.32 35.42
CA ALA A 139 -49.08 -15.35 35.46
C ALA A 139 -49.51 -15.12 36.92
N ASP A 140 -48.81 -14.22 37.61
CA ASP A 140 -49.29 -13.64 38.87
C ASP A 140 -50.43 -12.66 38.53
N GLY A 141 -51.67 -13.14 38.53
CA GLY A 141 -52.80 -12.29 38.17
C GLY A 141 -54.21 -12.77 38.52
N ALA A 142 -54.39 -13.89 39.22
CA ALA A 142 -55.72 -14.29 39.66
C ALA A 142 -55.67 -15.00 41.03
N SER A 143 -55.83 -14.22 42.11
CA SER A 143 -56.32 -14.76 43.37
C SER A 143 -57.84 -14.53 43.47
N PRO A 144 -58.63 -15.59 43.74
CA PRO A 144 -60.05 -15.51 43.98
C PRO A 144 -60.31 -14.99 45.40
N ALA A 145 -61.38 -14.23 45.58
CA ALA A 145 -61.86 -13.79 46.89
C ALA A 145 -62.16 -15.00 47.81
N PRO A 146 -62.12 -14.76 49.14
CA PRO A 146 -63.24 -15.24 49.95
C PRO A 146 -63.83 -14.10 50.77
N ASN A 147 -65.12 -13.89 50.52
CA ASN A 147 -66.05 -13.10 51.31
C ASN A 147 -66.10 -13.66 52.75
N ASN A 148 -65.80 -12.84 53.76
CA ASN A 148 -66.05 -13.19 55.15
C ASN A 148 -66.66 -11.99 55.90
N GLY A 149 -67.98 -11.90 55.83
CA GLY A 149 -68.77 -10.98 56.65
C GLY A 149 -69.26 -11.69 57.90
N SER A 150 -68.69 -11.35 59.06
CA SER A 150 -69.40 -11.29 60.36
C SER A 150 -68.46 -10.91 61.50
N ALA A 151 -68.68 -9.73 62.10
CA ALA A 151 -68.56 -9.43 63.53
C ALA A 151 -68.87 -7.93 63.72
N ASN A 152 -70.13 -7.57 64.00
CA ASN A 152 -70.68 -7.39 65.35
C ASN A 152 -70.09 -6.17 66.08
N GLY A 153 -70.83 -5.06 66.05
CA GLY A 153 -70.55 -3.82 66.79
C GLY A 153 -71.89 -3.26 67.29
N GLN A 154 -71.89 -2.94 68.58
CA GLN A 154 -72.99 -2.58 69.48
C GLN A 154 -73.92 -1.46 68.99
#